data_AF-A0A2X4YTA7-F1
#
_entry.id   AF-A0A2X4YTA7-F1
#
_cell.length_a   1.000
_cell.length_b   1.000
_cell.length_c   1.000
_cell.angle_alpha   90.00
_cell.angle_beta   90.00
_cell.angle_gamma   90.00
#
_symmetry.space_group_name_H-M   'P 1'
#
loop_
_entity.id
_entity.type
_entity.pdbx_description
1 polymer ?
#
loop_
_entity_poly.entity_id
_entity_poly.type
_entity_poly.pdbx_seq_one_letter_code
_entity_poly.pdbx_strand_id
1 'polypeptide(L)'
;MNEAFFPTFFNSYFIAFGVMLGGSLIGGLAAFITGEPLLTEIAKIASRVRIWAIIAAIGGTFDTVYSFERGFLDGGTRDIFKQFLLILSAMGGAKTASLIIDWLTLEHIS
;
A
#
# COMPACT_ATOMS: atom_id res chain seq x y z
N MET A 1 18.24 12.35 12.99
CA MET A 1 18.97 11.95 11.76
C MET A 1 18.06 12.37 10.60
N ASN A 2 18.43 13.39 9.82
CA ASN A 2 17.61 13.80 8.67
C ASN A 2 17.75 12.74 7.59
N GLU A 3 16.86 11.75 7.57
CA GLU A 3 16.73 10.92 6.38
C GLU A 3 16.43 11.86 5.21
N ALA A 4 17.23 11.75 4.15
CA ALA A 4 16.95 12.48 2.95
C ALA A 4 15.55 12.06 2.46
N PHE A 5 14.76 13.04 2.03
CA PHE A 5 13.39 12.81 1.58
C PHE A 5 13.29 11.73 0.47
N PHE A 6 14.29 11.64 -0.40
CA PHE A 6 14.35 10.66 -1.47
C PHE A 6 14.37 9.20 -0.99
N PRO A 7 15.28 8.78 -0.09
CA PRO A 7 15.24 7.46 0.54
C PRO A 7 13.87 7.10 1.12
N THR A 8 13.27 7.98 1.92
CA THR A 8 11.96 7.73 2.53
C THR A 8 10.87 7.60 1.46
N PHE A 9 10.93 8.42 0.41
CA PHE A 9 10.00 8.35 -0.72
C PHE A 9 10.06 7.00 -1.43
N PHE A 10 11.25 6.50 -1.75
CA PHE A 10 11.40 5.18 -2.37
C PHE A 10 11.00 4.05 -1.42
N ASN A 11 11.37 4.16 -0.14
CA ASN A 11 10.96 3.18 0.86
C ASN A 11 9.44 3.07 0.95
N SER A 12 8.72 4.19 1.03
CA SER A 12 7.25 4.19 1.06
C SER A 12 6.64 3.54 -0.19
N TYR A 13 7.23 3.77 -1.38
CA TYR A 13 6.81 3.09 -2.61
C TYR A 13 6.97 1.57 -2.52
N PHE A 14 8.18 1.09 -2.22
CA PHE A 14 8.50 -0.34 -2.24
C PHE A 14 7.86 -1.11 -1.09
N ILE A 15 7.67 -0.49 0.07
CA ILE A 15 6.95 -1.11 1.20
C ILE A 15 5.48 -1.32 0.82
N ALA A 16 4.79 -0.29 0.33
CA ALA A 16 3.39 -0.42 -0.08
C ALA A 16 3.23 -1.44 -1.22
N PHE A 17 4.14 -1.42 -2.19
CA PHE A 17 4.19 -2.41 -3.28
C PHE A 17 4.34 -3.84 -2.75
N GLY A 18 5.32 -4.08 -1.87
CA GLY A 18 5.60 -5.40 -1.31
C GLY A 18 4.49 -5.92 -0.41
N VAL A 19 3.91 -5.08 0.45
CA VAL A 19 2.79 -5.46 1.32
C VAL A 19 1.58 -5.85 0.49
N MET A 20 1.27 -5.09 -0.56
CA MET A 20 0.13 -5.40 -1.42
C MET A 20 0.34 -6.69 -2.22
N LEU A 21 1.48 -6.85 -2.90
CA LEU A 21 1.78 -8.07 -3.66
C LEU A 21 1.89 -9.31 -2.77
N GLY A 22 2.65 -9.22 -1.68
CA GLY A 22 2.86 -10.34 -0.76
C GLY A 22 1.56 -10.74 -0.08
N GLY A 23 0.80 -9.77 0.43
CA GLY A 23 -0.48 -10.02 1.10
C GLY A 23 -1.51 -10.65 0.18
N SER A 24 -1.63 -10.20 -1.07
CA SER A 24 -2.58 -10.77 -2.02
C SER A 24 -2.17 -12.16 -2.51
N LEU A 25 -0.88 -12.38 -2.81
CA LEU A 25 -0.41 -13.66 -3.34
C LEU A 25 -0.40 -14.75 -2.27
N ILE A 26 0.14 -14.46 -1.09
CA ILE A 26 0.17 -15.42 0.02
C ILE A 26 -1.23 -15.64 0.59
N GLY A 27 -2.05 -14.58 0.68
CA GLY A 27 -3.46 -14.70 1.05
C GLY A 27 -4.26 -15.54 0.06
N GLY A 28 -4.00 -15.37 -1.24
CA GLY A 28 -4.59 -16.21 -2.29
C GLY A 28 -4.17 -17.67 -2.21
N LEU A 29 -2.91 -17.96 -1.87
CA LEU A 29 -2.45 -19.33 -1.65
C LEU A 29 -3.25 -20.03 -0.53
N ALA A 30 -3.65 -19.30 0.51
CA ALA A 30 -4.54 -19.85 1.53
C ALA A 30 -5.90 -20.26 0.94
N ALA A 31 -6.47 -19.43 0.06
CA ALA A 31 -7.72 -19.75 -0.65
C ALA A 31 -7.61 -21.02 -1.49
N PHE A 32 -6.47 -21.25 -2.15
CA PHE A 32 -6.22 -22.50 -2.89
C PHE A 32 -6.21 -23.72 -1.97
N ILE A 33 -5.63 -23.61 -0.77
CA ILE A 33 -5.60 -24.70 0.22
C ILE A 33 -7.00 -24.99 0.79
N THR A 34 -7.84 -23.95 0.95
CA THR A 34 -9.20 -24.09 1.48
C THR A 34 -10.25 -24.48 0.43
N GLY A 35 -9.85 -24.64 -0.84
CA GLY A 35 -10.74 -25.05 -1.93
C GLY A 35 -11.53 -23.90 -2.57
N GLU A 36 -11.11 -22.65 -2.34
CA GLU A 36 -11.70 -21.47 -2.99
C GLU A 36 -10.97 -21.12 -4.31
N PRO A 37 -11.61 -20.35 -5.21
CA PRO A 37 -10.98 -19.93 -6.46
C PRO A 37 -9.79 -18.99 -6.24
N LEU A 38 -8.58 -19.49 -6.43
CA LEU A 38 -7.30 -18.79 -6.19
C LEU A 38 -7.28 -17.37 -6.79
N LEU A 39 -7.55 -17.23 -8.10
CA LEU A 39 -7.40 -15.94 -8.79
C LEU A 39 -8.44 -14.91 -8.33
N THR A 40 -9.67 -15.35 -8.07
CA THR A 40 -10.74 -14.50 -7.54
C THR A 40 -10.40 -13.96 -6.17
N GLU A 41 -9.87 -14.81 -5.30
CA GLU A 41 -9.51 -14.40 -3.94
C GLU A 41 -8.26 -13.52 -3.93
N ILE A 42 -7.27 -13.76 -4.78
CA ILE A 42 -6.14 -12.83 -4.96
C ILE A 42 -6.64 -11.41 -5.28
N ALA A 43 -7.57 -11.27 -6.24
CA ALA A 43 -8.12 -9.97 -6.64
C ALA A 43 -8.92 -9.31 -5.50
N LYS A 44 -9.76 -10.07 -4.80
CA LYS A 44 -10.52 -9.59 -3.64
C LYS A 44 -9.62 -9.13 -2.49
N ILE A 45 -8.59 -9.92 -2.16
CA ILE A 45 -7.63 -9.59 -1.10
C ILE A 45 -6.82 -8.36 -1.50
N ALA A 46 -6.36 -8.27 -2.74
CA ALA A 46 -5.64 -7.09 -3.24
C ALA A 46 -6.44 -5.79 -3.03
N SER A 47 -7.74 -5.80 -3.32
CA SER A 47 -8.62 -4.65 -3.07
C SER A 47 -8.69 -4.27 -1.59
N ARG A 48 -8.79 -5.25 -0.69
CA ARG A 48 -8.88 -5.04 0.76
C ARG A 48 -7.55 -4.60 1.39
N VAL A 49 -6.42 -5.14 0.92
CA VAL A 49 -5.08 -4.86 1.46
C VAL A 49 -4.52 -3.52 0.99
N ARG A 50 -5.07 -2.92 -0.08
CA ARG A 50 -4.58 -1.65 -0.65
C ARG A 50 -4.42 -0.53 0.38
N ILE A 51 -5.43 -0.29 1.23
CA ILE A 51 -5.36 0.76 2.26
C ILE A 51 -4.33 0.40 3.33
N TRP A 52 -4.29 -0.87 3.73
CA TRP A 52 -3.33 -1.37 4.72
C TRP A 52 -1.89 -1.29 4.23
N ALA A 53 -1.63 -1.49 2.94
CA ALA A 53 -0.32 -1.32 2.34
C ALA A 53 0.18 0.13 2.40
N ILE A 54 -0.72 1.11 2.23
CA ILE A 54 -0.40 2.54 2.37
C ILE A 54 -0.10 2.86 3.84
N ILE A 55 -0.92 2.38 4.77
CA ILE A 55 -0.69 2.57 6.22
C ILE A 55 0.65 1.96 6.65
N ALA A 56 0.96 0.75 6.17
CA ALA A 56 2.23 0.07 6.43
C ALA A 56 3.45 0.88 5.95
N ALA A 57 3.33 1.54 4.80
CA ALA A 57 4.40 2.35 4.23
C ALA A 57 4.65 3.70 4.95
N ILE A 58 3.65 4.21 5.69
CA ILE A 58 3.72 5.49 6.39
C ILE A 58 4.18 5.31 7.84
N GLY A 59 3.87 4.17 8.45
CA GLY A 59 4.23 3.93 9.85
C GLY A 59 3.58 2.73 10.53
N GLY A 60 2.77 1.94 9.81
CA GLY A 60 2.27 0.65 10.28
C GLY A 60 1.06 0.70 11.22
N THR A 61 0.75 1.86 11.80
CA THR A 61 -0.38 2.02 12.74
C THR A 61 -1.31 3.16 12.34
N PHE A 62 -2.59 3.05 12.70
CA PHE A 62 -3.56 4.13 12.52
C PHE A 62 -3.16 5.42 13.26
N ASP A 63 -2.40 5.32 14.35
CA ASP A 63 -1.90 6.48 15.09
C ASP A 63 -0.99 7.37 14.25
N THR A 64 -0.21 6.77 13.34
CA THR A 64 0.62 7.55 12.41
C THR A 64 -0.21 8.37 11.44
N VAL A 65 -1.39 7.89 11.04
CA VAL A 65 -2.37 8.65 10.23
C VAL A 65 -2.98 9.81 11.02
N TYR A 66 -3.33 9.62 12.30
CA TYR A 66 -3.82 10.72 13.15
C TYR A 66 -2.73 11.76 13.46
N SER A 67 -1.48 11.33 13.61
CA SER A 67 -0.36 12.25 13.78
C SER A 67 -0.12 13.10 12.52
N PHE A 68 -0.36 12.53 11.34
CA PHE A 68 -0.39 13.27 10.08
C PHE A 68 -1.52 14.30 10.06
N GLU A 69 -2.74 13.92 10.47
CA GLU A 69 -3.89 14.85 10.55
C GLU A 69 -3.64 16.01 11.52
N ARG A 70 -3.04 15.75 12.68
CA ARG A 70 -2.66 16.82 13.62
C ARG A 70 -1.52 17.68 13.10
N GLY A 71 -0.50 17.09 12.48
CA GLY A 71 0.60 17.82 11.84
C GLY A 71 0.13 18.71 10.68
N PHE A 72 -0.95 18.32 10.01
CA PHE A 72 -1.64 19.14 9.02
C PHE A 72 -2.31 20.38 9.63
N LEU A 73 -2.90 20.24 10.82
CA LEU A 73 -3.56 21.33 11.55
C LEU A 73 -2.57 22.28 12.25
N ASP A 74 -1.42 21.78 12.71
CA ASP A 74 -0.40 22.55 13.46
C ASP A 74 0.60 23.36 12.60
N GLY A 75 0.44 23.39 11.26
CA GLY A 75 0.82 24.57 10.47
C GLY A 75 2.23 24.66 9.84
N GLY A 76 2.90 23.53 9.56
CA GLY A 76 4.15 23.54 8.75
C GLY A 76 3.90 23.24 7.26
N THR A 77 3.59 24.22 6.41
CA THR A 77 3.25 24.01 4.99
C THR A 77 4.29 23.15 4.23
N ARG A 78 5.57 23.27 4.58
CA ARG A 78 6.67 22.52 3.97
C ARG A 78 6.69 21.03 4.37
N ASP A 79 6.29 20.70 5.59
CA ASP A 79 6.30 19.31 6.08
C ASP A 79 5.04 18.56 5.67
N ILE A 80 3.90 19.26 5.58
CA ILE A 80 2.67 18.76 4.97
C ILE A 80 2.91 18.33 3.52
N PHE A 81 3.60 19.16 2.75
CA PHE A 81 3.90 18.85 1.35
C PHE A 81 4.77 17.58 1.20
N LYS A 82 5.77 17.40 2.06
CA LYS A 82 6.58 16.17 2.07
C LYS A 82 5.73 14.95 2.42
N GLN A 83 4.91 15.02 3.47
CA GLN A 83 4.06 13.90 3.87
C GLN A 83 3.05 13.54 2.76
N PHE A 84 2.47 14.54 2.10
CA PHE A 84 1.60 14.32 0.95
C PHE A 84 2.33 13.57 -0.17
N LEU A 85 3.57 13.96 -0.49
CA LEU A 85 4.38 13.25 -1.48
C LEU A 85 4.72 11.81 -1.05
N LEU A 86 4.96 11.54 0.23
CA LEU A 86 5.18 10.18 0.73
C LEU A 86 3.92 9.31 0.58
N ILE A 87 2.75 9.86 0.87
CA ILE A 87 1.45 9.18 0.65
C ILE A 87 1.26 8.89 -0.84
N LEU A 88 1.52 9.87 -1.71
CA LEU A 88 1.47 9.67 -3.16
C LEU A 88 2.42 8.58 -3.64
N SER A 89 3.62 8.52 -3.05
CA SER A 89 4.60 7.46 -3.34
C SER A 89 4.06 6.07 -2.95
N ALA A 90 3.53 5.94 -1.74
CA ALA A 90 2.93 4.70 -1.25
C ALA A 90 1.72 4.27 -2.10
N MET A 91 0.86 5.23 -2.46
CA MET A 91 -0.26 5.00 -3.37
C MET A 91 0.21 4.55 -4.76
N GLY A 92 1.31 5.13 -5.26
CA GLY A 92 1.96 4.71 -6.49
C GLY A 92 2.39 3.25 -6.42
N GLY A 93 3.08 2.86 -5.34
CA GLY A 93 3.52 1.47 -5.12
C GLY A 93 2.36 0.49 -5.05
N ALA A 94 1.32 0.82 -4.29
CA ALA A 94 0.10 0.01 -4.21
C ALA A 94 -0.62 -0.08 -5.57
N LYS A 95 -0.69 1.01 -6.35
CA LYS A 95 -1.32 0.99 -7.68
C LYS A 95 -0.53 0.12 -8.66
N THR A 96 0.80 0.18 -8.64
CA THR A 96 1.65 -0.69 -9.46
C THR A 96 1.47 -2.16 -9.08
N ALA A 97 1.43 -2.48 -7.78
CA ALA A 97 1.12 -3.84 -7.31
C ALA A 97 -0.25 -4.31 -7.80
N SER A 98 -1.28 -3.45 -7.71
CA SER A 98 -2.62 -3.75 -8.23
C SER A 98 -2.58 -4.10 -9.71
N LEU A 99 -1.91 -3.30 -10.54
CA LEU A 99 -1.81 -3.55 -11.98
C LEU A 99 -1.13 -4.90 -12.29
N ILE A 100 -0.10 -5.27 -11.53
CA ILE A 100 0.56 -6.58 -11.69
C ILE A 100 -0.39 -7.71 -11.31
N ILE A 101 -1.15 -7.54 -10.21
CA ILE A 101 -2.14 -8.53 -9.77
C ILE A 101 -3.28 -8.66 -10.78
N ASP A 102 -3.77 -7.55 -11.31
CA ASP A 102 -4.82 -7.52 -12.34
C ASP A 102 -4.33 -8.24 -13.60
N TRP A 103 -3.06 -8.03 -14.00
CA TRP A 103 -2.44 -8.73 -15.11
C TRP A 103 -2.25 -10.24 -14.84
N LEU A 104 -1.83 -10.60 -13.62
CA LEU A 104 -1.63 -11.99 -13.21
C LEU A 104 -2.95 -12.78 -13.12
N THR A 105 -3.99 -12.13 -12.61
CA THR A 105 -5.34 -12.70 -12.51
C THR A 105 -6.09 -12.65 -13.84
N LEU A 106 -5.48 -12.04 -14.87
CA LEU A 106 -5.96 -11.94 -16.25
C LEU A 106 -7.41 -11.46 -16.33
N GLU A 107 -7.79 -10.54 -15.43
CA GLU A 107 -9.16 -10.05 -15.30
C GLU A 107 -10.13 -11.24 -15.25
N HIS A 108 -10.40 -11.77 -14.05
CA HIS A 108 -11.51 -12.70 -13.86
C HIS A 108 -12.84 -11.95 -14.12
N ILE A 109 -13.07 -11.77 -15.42
CA ILE A 109 -14.24 -11.50 -16.24
C ILE A 109 -14.99 -10.21 -15.89
N SER A 110 -14.84 -9.20 -16.76
CA SER A 110 -15.88 -8.23 -17.18
C SER A 110 -16.99 -7.93 -16.16
#